data_AF-A0A1M6FLM1-F1
#
_entry.id   AF-A0A1M6FLM1-F1
#
_cell.length_a   1.000
_cell.length_b   1.000
_cell.length_c   1.000
_cell.angle_alpha   90.00
_cell.angle_beta   90.00
_cell.angle_gamma   90.00
#
_symmetry.space_group_name_H-M   'P 1'
#
loop_
_entity.id
_entity.type
_entity.pdbx_description
1 polymer ?
#
loop_
_entity_poly.entity_id
_entity_poly.type
_entity_poly.pdbx_seq_one_letter_code
_entity_poly.pdbx_strand_id
1 'polypeptide(L)'
;MRWRTGPVDTSTFNRALAIVRASRATEQCQQDMTAHRGRKRSYTYEALFTVLQIAALEGFGELLLSDVAQVVVRLTPAQREVLGIERLWSYALIEQAVTELSTAMKERIDEGTGEVTDARLGMGLAEFMTSLASDFIPPQIAQTDAQAVDSTDYEAHARRRSWKHLMKADIPEDSLPELDALEGDAPKNEPGWPLQGADGRHQHTVDPDARDGYRAGKNRNRKGVFCGWDLHLSVDVPEVGGQARPGLIRGASLFPAGTYKAEGGLALIDAMIAADRRPTTVLVDRGYTYPRHRAVGTQGVVPGRRAGP
;
A
#
# COMPACT_ATOMS: atom_id res chain seq x y z
N MET A 1 -5.42 1.63 24.18
CA MET A 1 -6.55 2.01 23.30
C MET A 1 -7.56 2.81 24.12
N ARG A 2 -7.65 4.13 23.92
CA ARG A 2 -8.68 4.97 24.59
C ARG A 2 -9.91 4.98 23.68
N TRP A 3 -10.91 4.19 24.03
CA TRP A 3 -12.18 4.14 23.29
C TRP A 3 -12.87 5.51 23.36
N ARG A 4 -13.06 6.15 22.20
CA ARG A 4 -13.87 7.36 22.12
C ARG A 4 -15.34 6.96 22.20
N THR A 5 -16.03 7.41 23.24
CA THR A 5 -17.44 7.05 23.52
C THR A 5 -18.43 8.12 23.06
N GLY A 6 -17.95 9.33 22.76
CA GLY A 6 -18.78 10.45 22.30
C GLY A 6 -19.08 10.41 20.79
N PRO A 7 -20.04 11.21 20.33
CA PRO A 7 -20.35 11.35 18.90
C PRO A 7 -19.12 11.82 18.12
N VAL A 8 -19.08 11.50 16.82
CA VAL A 8 -18.04 12.01 15.92
C VAL A 8 -18.18 13.53 15.81
N ASP A 9 -17.10 14.25 16.10
CA ASP A 9 -17.11 15.70 16.04
C ASP A 9 -17.31 16.21 14.60
N THR A 10 -18.02 17.33 14.45
CA THR A 10 -18.35 17.90 13.14
C THR A 10 -17.12 18.29 12.33
N SER A 11 -16.04 18.74 12.96
CA SER A 11 -14.79 19.09 12.28
C SER A 11 -14.10 17.86 11.70
N THR A 12 -13.97 16.77 12.45
CA THR A 12 -13.40 15.51 11.93
C THR A 12 -14.26 14.94 10.80
N PHE A 13 -15.58 14.94 10.96
CA PHE A 13 -16.51 14.50 9.92
C PHE A 13 -16.34 15.32 8.63
N ASN A 14 -16.36 16.65 8.72
CA ASN A 14 -16.23 17.53 7.56
C ASN A 14 -14.86 17.39 6.88
N ARG A 15 -13.79 17.24 7.66
CA ARG A 15 -12.44 17.03 7.13
C ARG A 15 -12.34 15.70 6.39
N ALA A 16 -12.85 14.61 6.96
CA ALA A 16 -12.87 13.31 6.32
C ALA A 16 -13.67 13.33 5.01
N LEU A 17 -14.87 13.93 5.05
CA LEU A 17 -15.74 14.06 3.88
C LEU A 17 -15.07 14.88 2.77
N ALA A 18 -14.41 15.98 3.12
CA ALA A 18 -13.70 16.81 2.14
C ALA A 18 -12.55 16.07 1.46
N ILE A 19 -11.76 15.28 2.22
CA ILE A 19 -10.67 14.46 1.66
C ILE A 19 -11.25 13.43 0.67
N VAL A 20 -12.31 12.72 1.08
CA VAL A 20 -12.91 11.65 0.29
C VAL A 20 -13.57 12.17 -0.99
N ARG A 21 -14.27 13.31 -0.91
CA ARG A 21 -14.91 13.95 -2.08
C ARG A 21 -13.91 14.54 -3.06
N ALA A 22 -12.73 14.94 -2.59
CA ALA A 22 -11.67 15.39 -3.48
C ALA A 22 -10.96 14.23 -4.21
N SER A 23 -11.07 13.01 -3.68
CA SER A 23 -10.37 11.84 -4.22
C SER A 23 -11.09 11.26 -5.44
N ARG A 24 -10.36 11.18 -6.57
CA ARG A 24 -10.83 10.50 -7.78
C ARG A 24 -11.07 9.00 -7.58
N ALA A 25 -10.38 8.38 -6.62
CA ALA A 25 -10.60 6.98 -6.27
C ALA A 25 -12.01 6.73 -5.74
N THR A 26 -12.59 7.69 -5.00
CA THR A 26 -13.98 7.61 -4.54
C THR A 26 -14.94 7.57 -5.72
N GLU A 27 -14.76 8.48 -6.68
CA GLU A 27 -15.59 8.55 -7.89
C GLU A 27 -15.47 7.28 -8.73
N GLN A 28 -14.23 6.83 -9.01
CA GLN A 28 -13.98 5.62 -9.79
C GLN A 28 -14.60 4.38 -9.13
N CYS A 29 -14.41 4.20 -7.82
CA CYS A 29 -15.02 3.09 -7.09
C CYS A 29 -16.55 3.16 -7.15
N GLN A 30 -17.12 4.36 -7.01
CA GLN A 30 -18.57 4.54 -7.10
C GLN A 30 -19.10 4.20 -8.49
N GLN A 31 -18.36 4.50 -9.56
CA GLN A 31 -18.74 4.17 -10.94
C GLN A 31 -18.58 2.67 -11.24
N ASP A 32 -17.40 2.09 -11.01
CA ASP A 32 -17.07 0.73 -11.45
C ASP A 32 -17.68 -0.37 -10.56
N MET A 33 -17.83 -0.08 -9.27
CA MET A 33 -18.18 -1.09 -8.28
C MET A 33 -19.66 -1.07 -7.86
N THR A 34 -20.41 -0.05 -8.26
CA THR A 34 -21.85 0.01 -8.01
C THR A 34 -22.60 -0.94 -8.94
N ALA A 35 -23.32 -1.89 -8.34
CA ALA A 35 -24.17 -2.79 -9.12
C ALA A 35 -25.37 -2.02 -9.70
N HIS A 36 -25.50 -1.99 -11.02
CA HIS A 36 -26.65 -1.39 -11.71
C HIS A 36 -27.87 -2.33 -11.80
N ARG A 37 -27.68 -3.62 -11.50
CA ARG A 37 -28.73 -4.65 -11.51
C ARG A 37 -28.69 -5.44 -10.20
N GLY A 38 -29.85 -5.93 -9.77
CA GLY A 38 -29.98 -6.71 -8.54
C GLY A 38 -30.14 -5.86 -7.28
N ARG A 39 -29.80 -6.44 -6.13
CA ARG A 39 -29.96 -5.79 -4.82
C ARG A 39 -28.94 -4.65 -4.69
N LYS A 40 -29.44 -3.45 -4.41
CA LYS A 40 -28.59 -2.29 -4.10
C LYS A 40 -27.73 -2.56 -2.87
N ARG A 41 -26.46 -2.12 -2.91
CA ARG A 41 -25.57 -2.10 -1.74
C ARG A 41 -26.20 -1.24 -0.65
N SER A 42 -25.95 -1.59 0.61
CA SER A 42 -26.39 -0.81 1.78
C SER A 42 -25.48 0.39 2.11
N TYR A 43 -24.49 0.66 1.26
CA TYR A 43 -23.55 1.76 1.39
C TYR A 43 -23.11 2.28 0.02
N THR A 44 -22.63 3.52 -0.01
CA THR A 44 -21.88 4.12 -1.12
C THR A 44 -20.39 4.10 -0.79
N TYR A 45 -19.52 4.17 -1.81
CA TYR A 45 -18.08 4.24 -1.57
C TYR A 45 -17.67 5.55 -0.89
N GLU A 46 -18.36 6.66 -1.17
CA GLU A 46 -18.19 7.92 -0.42
C GLU A 46 -18.43 7.70 1.08
N ALA A 47 -19.53 7.04 1.45
CA ALA A 47 -19.85 6.77 2.85
C ALA A 47 -18.80 5.85 3.49
N LEU A 48 -18.42 4.76 2.81
CA LEU A 48 -17.44 3.80 3.32
C LEU A 48 -16.09 4.48 3.56
N PHE A 49 -15.56 5.19 2.56
CA PHE A 49 -14.28 5.88 2.67
C PHE A 49 -14.32 7.01 3.69
N THR A 50 -15.45 7.72 3.84
CA THR A 50 -15.58 8.75 4.87
C THR A 50 -15.47 8.15 6.27
N VAL A 51 -16.13 7.03 6.53
CA VAL A 51 -16.06 6.34 7.84
C VAL A 51 -14.64 5.80 8.10
N LEU A 52 -13.99 5.22 7.09
CA LEU A 52 -12.59 4.78 7.19
C LEU A 52 -11.65 5.96 7.48
N GLN A 53 -11.85 7.09 6.81
CA GLN A 53 -11.03 8.28 7.00
C GLN A 53 -11.24 8.91 8.38
N ILE A 54 -12.45 8.89 8.94
CA ILE A 54 -12.72 9.31 10.32
C ILE A 54 -11.96 8.41 11.30
N ALA A 55 -12.02 7.08 11.12
CA ALA A 55 -11.30 6.14 11.97
C ALA A 55 -9.79 6.43 11.95
N ALA A 56 -9.21 6.62 10.76
CA ALA A 56 -7.79 6.99 10.61
C ALA A 56 -7.44 8.33 11.27
N LEU A 57 -8.30 9.36 11.13
CA LEU A 57 -8.07 10.67 11.75
C LEU A 57 -8.14 10.61 13.28
N GLU A 58 -9.10 9.86 13.83
CA GLU A 58 -9.26 9.71 15.28
C GLU A 58 -8.20 8.80 15.91
N GLY A 59 -7.72 7.81 15.14
CA GLY A 59 -6.71 6.81 15.49
C GLY A 59 -5.27 7.19 15.16
N PHE A 60 -5.02 8.44 14.74
CA PHE A 60 -3.68 8.92 14.39
C PHE A 60 -2.97 8.09 13.31
N GLY A 61 -3.72 7.62 12.32
CA GLY A 61 -3.23 6.80 11.20
C GLY A 61 -3.47 5.30 11.33
N GLU A 62 -3.85 4.80 12.52
CA GLU A 62 -4.29 3.42 12.67
C GLU A 62 -5.69 3.23 12.06
N LEU A 63 -5.87 2.14 11.30
CA LEU A 63 -7.12 1.83 10.60
C LEU A 63 -7.62 0.41 10.92
N LEU A 64 -8.08 0.22 12.15
CA LEU A 64 -8.69 -1.05 12.56
C LEU A 64 -10.16 -1.09 12.14
N LEU A 65 -10.59 -2.16 11.46
CA LEU A 65 -11.98 -2.30 11.01
C LEU A 65 -12.98 -2.31 12.17
N SER A 66 -12.55 -2.72 13.37
CA SER A 66 -13.36 -2.60 14.60
C SER A 66 -13.67 -1.14 14.92
N ASP A 67 -12.71 -0.24 14.73
CA ASP A 67 -12.89 1.19 15.01
C ASP A 67 -13.77 1.85 13.96
N VAL A 68 -13.65 1.43 12.70
CA VAL A 68 -14.56 1.82 11.61
C VAL A 68 -16.00 1.45 11.95
N ALA A 69 -16.25 0.23 12.46
CA ALA A 69 -17.57 -0.18 12.90
C ALA A 69 -18.10 0.70 14.06
N GLN A 70 -17.23 1.09 15.01
CA GLN A 70 -17.61 2.00 16.08
C GLN A 70 -17.91 3.42 15.58
N VAL A 71 -17.19 3.91 14.57
CA VAL A 71 -17.46 5.21 13.95
C VAL A 71 -18.89 5.25 13.41
N VAL A 72 -19.36 4.21 12.70
CA VAL A 72 -20.73 4.15 12.16
C VAL A 72 -21.79 4.32 13.24
N VAL A 73 -21.59 3.69 14.40
CA VAL A 73 -22.50 3.80 15.57
C VAL A 73 -22.48 5.22 16.15
N ARG A 74 -21.31 5.86 16.17
CA ARG A 74 -21.08 7.18 16.77
C ARG A 74 -21.47 8.36 15.86
N LEU A 75 -21.76 8.12 14.58
CA LEU A 75 -22.29 9.17 13.70
C LEU A 75 -23.64 9.67 14.21
N THR A 76 -23.82 10.99 14.20
CA THR A 76 -25.11 11.63 14.49
C THR A 76 -26.14 11.34 13.38
N PRO A 77 -27.45 11.48 13.64
CA PRO A 77 -28.47 11.35 12.59
C PRO A 77 -28.22 12.23 11.36
N ALA A 78 -27.82 13.50 11.56
CA ALA A 78 -27.52 14.42 10.47
C ALA A 78 -26.29 13.99 9.64
N GLN A 79 -25.23 13.49 10.29
CA GLN A 79 -24.06 12.96 9.58
C GLN A 79 -24.41 11.69 8.78
N ARG A 80 -25.26 10.81 9.33
CA ARG A 80 -25.75 9.64 8.61
C ARG A 80 -26.60 10.01 7.40
N GLU A 81 -27.45 11.02 7.54
CA GLU A 81 -28.26 11.56 6.44
C GLU A 81 -27.37 12.09 5.31
N VAL A 82 -26.33 12.88 5.62
CA VAL A 82 -25.35 13.36 4.64
C VAL A 82 -24.66 12.22 3.89
N LEU A 83 -24.35 11.11 4.57
CA LEU A 83 -23.72 9.94 3.95
C LEU A 83 -24.72 8.94 3.34
N GLY A 84 -26.03 9.17 3.43
CA GLY A 84 -27.05 8.21 2.97
C GLY A 84 -27.05 6.89 3.74
N ILE A 85 -26.61 6.87 5.00
CA ILE A 85 -26.56 5.66 5.83
C ILE A 85 -27.94 5.44 6.47
N GLU A 86 -28.77 4.61 5.81
CA GLU A 86 -30.10 4.26 6.32
C GLU A 86 -30.07 3.23 7.46
N ARG A 87 -29.06 2.34 7.46
CA ARG A 87 -28.91 1.26 8.44
C ARG A 87 -27.47 1.20 8.91
N LEU A 88 -27.29 0.98 10.21
CA LEU A 88 -25.97 0.78 10.78
C LEU A 88 -25.32 -0.46 10.16
N TRP A 89 -24.03 -0.34 9.88
CA TRP A 89 -23.25 -1.40 9.27
C TRP A 89 -22.69 -2.33 10.34
N SER A 90 -22.71 -3.63 10.05
CA SER A 90 -22.01 -4.61 10.86
C SER A 90 -20.52 -4.61 10.51
N TYR A 91 -19.69 -5.14 11.42
CA TYR A 91 -18.28 -5.41 11.13
C TYR A 91 -18.11 -6.27 9.85
N ALA A 92 -18.90 -7.34 9.72
CA ALA A 92 -18.85 -8.23 8.56
C ALA A 92 -19.12 -7.51 7.23
N LEU A 93 -20.02 -6.53 7.21
CA LEU A 93 -20.27 -5.71 6.02
C LEU A 93 -19.04 -4.88 5.65
N ILE A 94 -18.40 -4.25 6.64
CA ILE A 94 -17.20 -3.42 6.43
C ILE A 94 -16.03 -4.29 5.95
N GLU A 95 -15.81 -5.43 6.59
CA GLU A 95 -14.78 -6.40 6.20
C GLU A 95 -15.00 -6.92 4.78
N GLN A 96 -16.24 -7.31 4.43
CA GLN A 96 -16.58 -7.71 3.08
C GLN A 96 -16.34 -6.57 2.07
N ALA A 97 -16.71 -5.34 2.41
CA ALA A 97 -16.52 -4.19 1.53
C ALA A 97 -15.04 -3.92 1.20
N VAL A 98 -14.16 -3.98 2.20
CA VAL A 98 -12.72 -3.81 2.02
C VAL A 98 -12.11 -4.98 1.26
N THR A 99 -12.56 -6.21 1.54
CA THR A 99 -12.13 -7.41 0.81
C THR A 99 -12.49 -7.32 -0.66
N GLU A 100 -13.74 -6.95 -0.97
CA GLU A 100 -14.21 -6.76 -2.34
C GLU A 100 -13.44 -5.66 -3.08
N LEU A 101 -13.06 -4.58 -2.39
CA LEU A 101 -12.22 -3.53 -2.96
C LEU A 101 -10.84 -4.06 -3.35
N SER A 102 -10.18 -4.79 -2.44
CA SER A 102 -8.88 -5.42 -2.69
C SER A 102 -8.94 -6.42 -3.86
N THR A 103 -9.99 -7.24 -3.91
CA THR A 103 -10.20 -8.18 -5.03
C THR A 103 -10.49 -7.45 -6.34
N ALA A 104 -11.23 -6.34 -6.32
CA ALA A 104 -11.59 -5.62 -7.54
C ALA A 104 -10.41 -4.94 -8.24
N MET A 105 -9.34 -4.64 -7.51
CA MET A 105 -8.09 -4.09 -8.05
C MET A 105 -7.20 -5.14 -8.74
N LYS A 106 -7.56 -6.43 -8.69
CA LYS A 106 -6.75 -7.54 -9.18
C LYS A 106 -7.45 -8.24 -10.34
N GLU A 107 -6.65 -8.63 -11.34
CA GLU A 107 -7.08 -9.60 -12.34
C GLU A 107 -7.44 -10.92 -11.66
N ARG A 108 -8.37 -11.68 -12.26
CA ARG A 108 -8.80 -12.99 -11.76
C ARG A 108 -8.52 -14.04 -12.79
N ILE A 109 -7.93 -15.14 -12.36
CA ILE A 109 -7.67 -16.30 -13.19
C ILE A 109 -8.61 -17.42 -12.75
N ASP A 110 -9.40 -17.94 -13.68
CA ASP A 110 -10.15 -19.18 -13.44
C ASP A 110 -9.16 -20.36 -13.45
N GLU A 111 -9.00 -21.05 -12.33
CA GLU A 111 -8.04 -22.14 -12.19
C GLU A 111 -8.41 -23.38 -13.02
N GLY A 112 -9.68 -23.54 -13.39
CA GLY A 112 -10.17 -24.68 -14.17
C GLY A 112 -10.04 -24.47 -15.68
N THR A 113 -10.21 -23.23 -16.16
CA THR A 113 -10.18 -22.91 -17.59
C THR A 113 -8.90 -22.16 -18.02
N GLY A 114 -8.20 -21.53 -17.08
CA GLY A 114 -7.10 -20.61 -17.34
C GLY A 114 -7.53 -19.24 -17.87
N GLU A 115 -8.83 -18.95 -17.91
CA GLU A 115 -9.35 -17.68 -18.40
C GLU A 115 -8.98 -16.54 -17.45
N VAL A 116 -8.43 -15.47 -18.01
CA VAL A 116 -8.10 -14.25 -17.27
C VAL A 116 -9.22 -13.24 -17.45
N THR A 117 -9.81 -12.83 -16.34
CA THR A 117 -10.76 -11.72 -16.27
C THR A 117 -10.03 -10.48 -15.75
N ASP A 118 -10.15 -9.38 -16.49
CA ASP A 118 -9.58 -8.09 -16.10
C ASP A 118 -10.03 -7.66 -14.69
N ALA A 119 -9.20 -6.82 -14.06
CA ALA A 119 -9.56 -6.14 -12.83
C ALA A 119 -10.89 -5.39 -13.00
N ARG A 120 -11.76 -5.50 -12.00
CA ARG A 120 -13.08 -4.84 -12.05
C ARG A 120 -12.96 -3.33 -11.88
N LEU A 121 -12.02 -2.88 -11.06
CA LEU A 121 -11.73 -1.47 -10.85
C LEU A 121 -10.68 -1.03 -11.86
N GLY A 122 -10.95 0.04 -12.60
CA GLY A 122 -10.03 0.58 -13.61
C GLY A 122 -8.77 1.27 -13.06
N MET A 123 -8.43 1.06 -11.78
CA MET A 123 -7.24 1.62 -11.13
C MET A 123 -6.58 0.59 -10.21
N GLY A 124 -5.25 0.57 -10.24
CA GLY A 124 -4.43 -0.26 -9.35
C GLY A 124 -4.26 0.34 -7.95
N LEU A 125 -3.63 -0.42 -7.05
CA LEU A 125 -3.40 0.00 -5.66
C LEU A 125 -2.59 1.30 -5.54
N ALA A 126 -1.52 1.45 -6.33
CA ALA A 126 -0.69 2.67 -6.29
C ALA A 126 -1.45 3.91 -6.74
N GLU A 127 -2.31 3.80 -7.77
CA GLU A 127 -3.18 4.90 -8.22
C GLU A 127 -4.23 5.27 -7.17
N PHE A 128 -4.83 4.25 -6.55
CA PHE A 128 -5.79 4.41 -5.46
C PHE A 128 -5.15 5.12 -4.25
N MET A 129 -3.98 4.65 -3.81
CA MET A 129 -3.24 5.25 -2.69
C MET A 129 -2.77 6.68 -3.02
N THR A 130 -2.27 6.90 -4.22
CA THR A 130 -1.85 8.23 -4.70
C THR A 130 -3.02 9.20 -4.72
N SER A 131 -4.20 8.76 -5.17
CA SER A 131 -5.42 9.57 -5.12
C SER A 131 -5.76 9.99 -3.70
N LEU A 132 -5.85 9.03 -2.76
CA LEU A 132 -6.17 9.31 -1.36
C LEU A 132 -5.13 10.23 -0.68
N ALA A 133 -3.86 10.07 -1.03
CA ALA A 133 -2.77 10.80 -0.40
C ALA A 133 -2.69 12.28 -0.81
N SER A 134 -3.23 12.66 -1.98
CA SER A 134 -2.85 13.94 -2.60
C SER A 134 -3.90 14.65 -3.42
N ASP A 135 -5.01 14.02 -3.81
CA ASP A 135 -6.05 14.71 -4.60
C ASP A 135 -6.76 15.83 -3.81
N PHE A 136 -6.75 15.74 -2.48
CA PHE A 136 -7.30 16.80 -1.62
C PHE A 136 -6.39 18.04 -1.52
N ILE A 137 -5.16 17.99 -2.06
CA ILE A 137 -4.27 19.14 -2.07
C ILE A 137 -4.83 20.18 -3.05
N PRO A 138 -5.10 21.42 -2.60
CA PRO A 138 -5.67 22.43 -3.48
C PRO A 138 -4.77 22.72 -4.69
N PRO A 139 -5.33 22.96 -5.89
CA PRO A 139 -4.54 23.23 -7.10
C PRO A 139 -3.69 24.51 -7.00
N GLN A 140 -4.02 25.42 -6.08
CA GLN A 140 -3.22 26.61 -5.77
C GLN A 140 -1.88 26.26 -5.15
N ILE A 141 -1.75 25.07 -4.55
CA ILE A 141 -0.49 24.53 -4.05
C ILE A 141 0.11 23.62 -5.12
N ALA A 142 0.67 24.25 -6.14
CA ALA A 142 1.27 23.57 -7.27
C ALA A 142 2.34 22.57 -6.81
N GLN A 143 2.37 21.43 -7.50
CA GLN A 143 3.45 20.45 -7.36
C GLN A 143 4.77 21.10 -7.80
N THR A 144 5.86 20.70 -7.15
CA THR A 144 7.23 21.05 -7.57
C THR A 144 7.72 20.14 -8.69
N ASP A 145 8.53 20.68 -9.60
CA ASP A 145 9.11 19.92 -10.72
C ASP A 145 10.05 18.80 -10.26
N ALA A 146 10.64 18.97 -9.07
CA ALA A 146 11.47 17.97 -8.41
C ALA A 146 10.70 17.27 -7.28
N GLN A 147 10.77 15.94 -7.22
CA GLN A 147 10.18 15.14 -6.15
C GLN A 147 11.25 14.27 -5.49
N ALA A 148 11.20 14.11 -4.18
CA ALA A 148 11.98 13.09 -3.49
C ALA A 148 11.15 11.83 -3.29
N VAL A 149 11.70 10.68 -3.66
CA VAL A 149 11.09 9.37 -3.41
C VAL A 149 11.95 8.58 -2.44
N ASP A 150 11.31 8.14 -1.36
CA ASP A 150 11.89 7.23 -0.38
C ASP A 150 10.84 6.23 0.11
N SER A 151 11.29 5.11 0.64
CA SER A 151 10.44 4.10 1.26
C SER A 151 10.66 4.08 2.75
N THR A 152 9.58 3.93 3.52
CA THR A 152 9.64 3.64 4.95
C THR A 152 9.09 2.25 5.23
N ASP A 153 9.52 1.66 6.34
CA ASP A 153 8.95 0.42 6.83
C ASP A 153 7.51 0.62 7.30
N TYR A 154 6.64 -0.33 6.95
CA TYR A 154 5.27 -0.43 7.44
C TYR A 154 5.04 -1.86 7.94
N GLU A 155 5.14 -2.04 9.26
CA GLU A 155 5.10 -3.36 9.88
C GLU A 155 3.69 -3.97 9.84
N ALA A 156 3.60 -5.26 9.56
CA ALA A 156 2.33 -5.96 9.61
C ALA A 156 1.81 -6.02 11.05
N HIS A 157 0.50 -5.78 11.23
CA HIS A 157 -0.16 -5.98 12.53
C HIS A 157 -0.22 -7.46 12.95
N ALA A 158 -0.14 -8.37 11.97
CA ALA A 158 -0.18 -9.80 12.21
C ALA A 158 1.07 -10.27 12.99
N ARG A 159 0.85 -11.00 14.09
CA ARG A 159 1.93 -11.58 14.87
C ARG A 159 2.81 -12.49 14.02
N ARG A 160 4.13 -12.32 14.14
CA ARG A 160 5.14 -13.22 13.57
C ARG A 160 5.05 -14.63 14.17
N ARG A 161 5.04 -15.64 13.32
CA ARG A 161 4.90 -17.08 13.64
C ARG A 161 6.14 -17.90 13.29
N SER A 162 7.06 -17.34 12.50
CA SER A 162 8.35 -17.96 12.18
C SER A 162 9.47 -16.94 12.19
N TRP A 163 10.64 -17.33 12.70
CA TRP A 163 11.88 -16.55 12.75
C TRP A 163 12.95 -17.12 11.83
N LYS A 164 12.57 -18.01 10.91
CA LYS A 164 13.43 -18.42 9.79
C LYS A 164 13.86 -17.13 9.07
N HIS A 165 15.15 -16.99 8.75
CA HIS A 165 15.70 -15.81 8.05
C HIS A 165 15.59 -14.47 8.81
N LEU A 166 15.20 -14.45 10.10
CA LEU A 166 15.21 -13.22 10.91
C LEU A 166 16.59 -12.53 10.95
N MET A 167 17.66 -13.31 10.79
CA MET A 167 19.04 -12.80 10.80
C MET A 167 19.59 -12.49 9.41
N LYS A 168 18.83 -12.79 8.35
CA LYS A 168 19.16 -12.53 6.94
C LYS A 168 17.85 -12.44 6.15
N ALA A 169 17.35 -11.23 5.90
CA ALA A 169 16.09 -11.01 5.18
C ALA A 169 16.01 -11.85 3.89
N ASP A 170 14.82 -12.39 3.62
CA ASP A 170 14.52 -13.20 2.43
C ASP A 170 14.32 -12.30 1.20
N ILE A 171 15.42 -11.66 0.78
CA ILE A 171 15.48 -10.72 -0.35
C ILE A 171 16.04 -11.43 -1.59
N PRO A 172 15.66 -10.99 -2.82
CA PRO A 172 16.24 -11.52 -4.04
C PRO A 172 17.77 -11.51 -4.03
N GLU A 173 18.40 -12.56 -4.57
CA GLU A 173 19.86 -12.80 -4.55
C GLU A 173 20.68 -11.62 -5.13
N ASP A 174 20.06 -10.81 -5.99
CA ASP A 174 20.65 -9.63 -6.63
C ASP A 174 20.68 -8.36 -5.75
N SER A 175 20.16 -8.42 -4.53
CA SER A 175 20.13 -7.28 -3.59
C SER A 175 21.51 -7.07 -2.91
N LEU A 176 22.01 -5.82 -2.85
CA LEU A 176 23.28 -5.50 -2.16
C LEU A 176 23.18 -5.73 -0.63
N PRO A 177 24.28 -6.15 0.05
CA PRO A 177 24.24 -6.58 1.46
C PRO A 177 24.61 -5.47 2.46
N GLU A 178 24.20 -5.64 3.72
CA GLU A 178 25.10 -5.49 4.89
C GLU A 178 24.58 -6.31 6.09
N LEU A 179 25.25 -7.44 6.32
CA LEU A 179 25.03 -8.36 7.44
C LEU A 179 25.57 -7.74 8.74
N ASP A 180 24.72 -7.00 9.44
CA ASP A 180 24.74 -7.04 10.89
C ASP A 180 23.74 -8.13 11.31
N ALA A 181 24.12 -9.40 11.07
CA ALA A 181 23.34 -10.53 11.55
C ALA A 181 23.20 -10.37 13.07
N LEU A 182 21.97 -10.36 13.57
CA LEU A 182 21.76 -10.37 15.02
C LEU A 182 22.38 -11.69 15.55
N GLU A 183 23.39 -11.58 16.39
CA GLU A 183 23.91 -12.72 17.14
C GLU A 183 22.84 -13.19 18.14
N GLY A 184 22.36 -14.42 17.99
CA GLY A 184 21.43 -15.05 18.92
C GLY A 184 20.62 -16.19 18.31
N ASP A 185 20.12 -17.08 19.16
CA ASP A 185 19.20 -18.15 18.76
C ASP A 185 17.85 -17.54 18.39
N ALA A 186 17.40 -17.78 17.15
CA ALA A 186 16.07 -17.40 16.73
C ALA A 186 15.02 -18.21 17.54
N PRO A 187 13.89 -17.59 17.96
CA PRO A 187 12.82 -18.32 18.61
C PRO A 187 12.31 -19.48 17.76
N LYS A 188 11.79 -20.53 18.42
CA LYS A 188 11.24 -21.70 17.73
C LYS A 188 10.00 -21.30 16.91
N ASN A 189 9.97 -21.71 15.65
CA ASN A 189 8.82 -21.50 14.77
C ASN A 189 7.57 -22.24 15.27
N GLU A 190 6.40 -21.65 15.02
CA GLU A 190 5.13 -22.36 15.15
C GLU A 190 5.05 -23.54 14.15
N PRO A 191 4.37 -24.65 14.50
CA PRO A 191 4.18 -25.76 13.57
C PRO A 191 3.54 -25.31 12.25
N GLY A 192 4.12 -25.75 11.12
CA GLY A 192 3.66 -25.38 9.78
C GLY A 192 4.19 -24.04 9.26
N TRP A 193 5.01 -23.31 10.04
CA TRP A 193 5.59 -22.03 9.64
C TRP A 193 7.11 -22.10 9.39
N PRO A 194 7.66 -21.30 8.45
CA PRO A 194 6.97 -20.34 7.58
C PRO A 194 6.16 -21.04 6.47
N LEU A 195 5.13 -20.36 5.98
CA LEU A 195 4.44 -20.76 4.75
C LEU A 195 5.26 -20.30 3.53
N GLN A 196 5.01 -20.93 2.38
CA GLN A 196 5.58 -20.51 1.11
C GLN A 196 4.60 -19.55 0.43
N GLY A 197 5.02 -18.30 0.22
CA GLY A 197 4.24 -17.31 -0.51
C GLY A 197 4.16 -17.61 -2.01
N ALA A 198 3.14 -17.05 -2.68
CA ALA A 198 2.95 -17.18 -4.12
C ALA A 198 4.12 -16.61 -4.95
N ASP A 199 4.88 -15.69 -4.36
CA ASP A 199 6.09 -15.08 -4.91
C ASP A 199 7.37 -15.91 -4.65
N GLY A 200 7.25 -17.12 -4.11
CA GLY A 200 8.39 -17.98 -3.80
C GLY A 200 9.21 -17.54 -2.57
N ARG A 201 8.77 -16.50 -1.85
CA ARG A 201 9.39 -16.04 -0.59
C ARG A 201 8.67 -16.60 0.63
N HIS A 202 9.36 -16.61 1.78
CA HIS A 202 8.78 -17.06 3.03
C HIS A 202 7.73 -16.07 3.58
N GLN A 203 6.60 -16.63 4.01
CA GLN A 203 5.55 -15.92 4.72
C GLN A 203 5.67 -16.22 6.22
N HIS A 204 5.86 -15.18 7.04
CA HIS A 204 6.11 -15.30 8.48
C HIS A 204 4.92 -14.92 9.36
N THR A 205 3.84 -14.39 8.79
CA THR A 205 2.62 -13.96 9.50
C THR A 205 1.37 -14.43 8.76
N VAL A 206 0.19 -14.28 9.37
CA VAL A 206 -1.08 -14.59 8.68
C VAL A 206 -1.43 -13.61 7.56
N ASP A 207 -0.78 -12.45 7.49
CA ASP A 207 -0.85 -11.59 6.32
C ASP A 207 -0.11 -12.28 5.16
N PRO A 208 -0.82 -12.67 4.07
CA PRO A 208 -0.25 -13.44 2.97
C PRO A 208 0.74 -12.65 2.13
N ASP A 209 0.71 -11.32 2.21
CA ASP A 209 1.51 -10.44 1.37
C ASP A 209 2.67 -9.80 2.16
N ALA A 210 2.60 -9.75 3.50
CA ALA A 210 3.71 -9.27 4.34
C ALA A 210 4.97 -10.15 4.19
N ARG A 211 6.12 -9.49 4.05
CA ARG A 211 7.44 -10.13 3.84
C ARG A 211 8.50 -9.53 4.74
N ASP A 212 9.64 -10.21 4.84
CA ASP A 212 10.79 -9.70 5.59
C ASP A 212 11.52 -8.62 4.78
N GLY A 213 11.63 -7.43 5.35
CA GLY A 213 12.42 -6.31 4.84
C GLY A 213 13.56 -5.93 5.77
N TYR A 214 14.51 -5.15 5.25
CA TYR A 214 15.63 -4.64 6.03
C TYR A 214 15.40 -3.19 6.44
N ARG A 215 15.60 -2.88 7.73
CA ARG A 215 15.59 -1.50 8.24
C ARG A 215 16.99 -1.08 8.66
N ALA A 216 17.40 0.10 8.20
CA ALA A 216 18.64 0.71 8.63
C ALA A 216 18.51 1.20 10.08
N GLY A 217 19.55 1.02 10.89
CA GLY A 217 19.58 1.51 12.26
C GLY A 217 19.56 3.03 12.28
N LYS A 218 18.49 3.61 12.85
CA LYS A 218 18.32 5.06 13.08
C LYS A 218 17.94 5.29 14.54
N ASN A 219 18.26 6.47 15.10
CA ASN A 219 17.83 6.89 16.45
C ASN A 219 18.11 5.88 17.57
N ARG A 220 19.33 5.30 17.61
CA ARG A 220 19.76 4.26 18.59
C ARG A 220 19.07 2.90 18.46
N ASN A 221 18.20 2.70 17.47
CA ASN A 221 17.72 1.37 17.12
C ASN A 221 18.77 0.65 16.26
N ARG A 222 18.98 -0.63 16.54
CA ARG A 222 19.87 -1.47 15.73
C ARG A 222 19.25 -1.69 14.35
N LYS A 223 20.12 -1.87 13.36
CA LYS A 223 19.75 -2.46 12.06
C LYS A 223 19.06 -3.81 12.32
N GLY A 224 18.08 -4.15 11.50
CA GLY A 224 17.35 -5.38 11.70
C GLY A 224 16.35 -5.71 10.61
N VAL A 225 15.75 -6.88 10.74
CA VAL A 225 14.67 -7.35 9.88
C VAL A 225 13.32 -6.97 10.50
N PHE A 226 12.43 -6.44 9.67
CA PHE A 226 11.02 -6.24 10.02
C PHE A 226 10.16 -7.10 9.09
N CYS A 227 8.94 -7.45 9.50
CA CYS A 227 8.00 -8.18 8.65
C CYS A 227 6.81 -7.26 8.32
N GLY A 228 6.57 -7.01 7.04
CA GLY A 228 5.53 -6.11 6.58
C GLY A 228 5.74 -5.66 5.15
N TRP A 229 5.70 -4.35 4.97
CA TRP A 229 5.62 -3.68 3.68
C TRP A 229 6.62 -2.52 3.58
N ASP A 230 7.08 -2.23 2.38
CA ASP A 230 7.74 -0.98 2.04
C ASP A 230 6.67 0.02 1.55
N LEU A 231 6.46 1.11 2.28
CA LEU A 231 5.60 2.23 1.89
C LEU A 231 6.46 3.28 1.18
N HIS A 232 6.31 3.38 -0.13
CA HIS A 232 7.01 4.37 -0.96
C HIS A 232 6.20 5.65 -1.03
N LEU A 233 6.84 6.79 -0.79
CA LEU A 233 6.22 8.11 -0.83
C LEU A 233 6.99 9.02 -1.78
N SER A 234 6.26 9.80 -2.57
CA SER A 234 6.80 10.91 -3.36
C SER A 234 6.43 12.23 -2.67
N VAL A 235 7.42 13.09 -2.42
CA VAL A 235 7.24 14.33 -1.66
C VAL A 235 7.82 15.51 -2.41
N ASP A 236 7.12 16.64 -2.37
CA ASP A 236 7.61 17.91 -2.91
C ASP A 236 8.97 18.29 -2.32
N VAL A 237 9.90 18.65 -3.19
CA VAL A 237 11.19 19.24 -2.80
C VAL A 237 11.48 20.48 -3.65
N PRO A 238 12.08 21.52 -3.08
CA PRO A 238 12.49 22.67 -3.87
C PRO A 238 13.57 22.27 -4.88
N GLU A 239 13.60 22.96 -6.01
CA GLU A 239 14.75 22.90 -6.91
C GLU A 239 16.04 23.28 -6.17
N VAL A 240 17.19 22.84 -6.70
CA VAL A 240 18.50 23.17 -6.11
C VAL A 240 18.67 24.69 -6.06
N GLY A 241 18.82 25.24 -4.85
CA GLY A 241 18.90 26.69 -4.62
C GLY A 241 17.55 27.42 -4.52
N GLY A 242 16.44 26.70 -4.65
CA GLY A 242 15.08 27.21 -4.51
C GLY A 242 14.69 27.50 -3.06
N GLN A 243 13.58 28.22 -2.88
CA GLN A 243 13.03 28.49 -1.56
C GLN A 243 12.43 27.23 -0.93
N ALA A 244 12.67 27.04 0.37
CA ALA A 244 12.05 25.97 1.14
C ALA A 244 10.51 26.05 1.06
N ARG A 245 9.87 24.89 0.89
CA ARG A 245 8.41 24.72 0.87
C ARG A 245 8.03 23.53 1.74
N PRO A 246 6.77 23.45 2.24
CA PRO A 246 6.30 22.27 2.95
C PRO A 246 6.39 21.02 2.06
N GLY A 247 6.96 19.94 2.59
CA GLY A 247 6.95 18.65 1.91
C GLY A 247 5.54 18.07 1.93
N LEU A 248 4.87 18.10 0.78
CA LEU A 248 3.56 17.48 0.60
C LEU A 248 3.71 16.16 -0.14
N ILE A 249 3.01 15.13 0.33
CA ILE A 249 2.98 13.83 -0.33
C ILE A 249 2.18 13.97 -1.62
N ARG A 250 2.79 13.65 -2.77
CA ARG A 250 2.18 13.72 -4.11
C ARG A 250 1.85 12.37 -4.71
N GLY A 251 2.36 11.30 -4.10
CA GLY A 251 2.04 9.93 -4.46
C GLY A 251 2.45 8.95 -3.38
N ALA A 252 1.82 7.78 -3.40
CA ALA A 252 2.15 6.67 -2.52
C ALA A 252 1.99 5.33 -3.24
N SER A 253 2.86 4.37 -2.92
CA SER A 253 2.70 2.96 -3.31
C SER A 253 3.12 2.05 -2.16
N LEU A 254 2.58 0.82 -2.13
CA LEU A 254 2.83 -0.15 -1.06
C LEU A 254 3.22 -1.48 -1.69
N PHE A 255 4.36 -2.01 -1.29
CA PHE A 255 4.89 -3.28 -1.78
C PHE A 255 5.31 -4.18 -0.62
N PRO A 256 5.21 -5.51 -0.75
CA PRO A 256 5.77 -6.42 0.24
C PRO A 256 7.22 -6.06 0.54
N ALA A 257 7.61 -6.05 1.81
CA ALA A 257 8.95 -5.62 2.15
C ALA A 257 10.02 -6.53 1.53
N GLY A 258 11.19 -5.96 1.22
CA GLY A 258 12.26 -6.70 0.57
C GLY A 258 12.03 -6.99 -0.92
N THR A 259 10.91 -6.52 -1.49
CA THR A 259 10.77 -6.37 -2.93
C THR A 259 11.79 -5.33 -3.43
N TYR A 260 12.25 -5.47 -4.69
CA TYR A 260 13.21 -4.54 -5.24
C TYR A 260 12.63 -3.12 -5.28
N LYS A 261 13.31 -2.16 -4.64
CA LYS A 261 12.75 -0.82 -4.39
C LYS A 261 12.39 -0.06 -5.66
N ALA A 262 13.07 -0.32 -6.77
CA ALA A 262 12.73 0.29 -8.05
C ALA A 262 11.34 -0.12 -8.55
N GLU A 263 10.84 -1.32 -8.23
CA GLU A 263 9.48 -1.74 -8.61
C GLU A 263 8.44 -0.85 -7.92
N GLY A 264 8.59 -0.66 -6.61
CA GLY A 264 7.71 0.23 -5.84
C GLY A 264 7.82 1.70 -6.26
N GLY A 265 9.04 2.15 -6.57
CA GLY A 265 9.31 3.49 -7.09
C GLY A 265 8.69 3.73 -8.47
N LEU A 266 8.82 2.78 -9.41
CA LEU A 266 8.23 2.89 -10.75
C LEU A 266 6.71 2.91 -10.69
N ALA A 267 6.09 1.99 -9.92
CA ALA A 267 4.64 1.97 -9.74
C ALA A 267 4.10 3.26 -9.13
N LEU A 268 4.86 3.88 -8.22
CA LEU A 268 4.56 5.19 -7.66
C LEU A 268 4.61 6.29 -8.73
N ILE A 269 5.65 6.34 -9.56
CA ILE A 269 5.76 7.32 -10.65
C ILE A 269 4.66 7.14 -11.70
N ASP A 270 4.35 5.91 -12.08
CA ASP A 270 3.25 5.61 -13.01
C ASP A 270 1.91 6.08 -12.44
N ALA A 271 1.64 5.83 -11.15
CA ALA A 271 0.44 6.32 -10.47
C ALA A 271 0.36 7.86 -10.43
N MET A 272 1.50 8.54 -10.27
CA MET A 272 1.58 10.01 -10.36
C MET A 272 1.28 10.49 -11.79
N ILE A 273 1.87 9.88 -12.81
CA ILE A 273 1.61 10.24 -14.21
C ILE A 273 0.13 10.03 -14.56
N ALA A 274 -0.47 8.94 -14.09
CA ALA A 274 -1.91 8.67 -14.22
C ALA A 274 -2.77 9.72 -13.47
N ALA A 275 -2.22 10.38 -12.45
CA ALA A 275 -2.82 11.52 -11.75
C ALA A 275 -2.52 12.89 -12.39
N ASP A 276 -1.95 12.89 -13.60
CA ASP A 276 -1.43 14.07 -14.30
C ASP A 276 -0.38 14.87 -13.48
N ARG A 277 0.35 14.15 -12.64
CA ARG A 277 1.47 14.65 -11.85
C ARG A 277 2.77 14.17 -12.47
N ARG A 278 3.41 15.03 -13.25
CA ARG A 278 4.56 14.68 -14.10
C ARG A 278 5.82 15.39 -13.60
N PRO A 279 6.49 14.90 -12.54
CA PRO A 279 7.75 15.48 -12.11
C PRO A 279 8.81 15.34 -13.21
N THR A 280 9.62 16.37 -13.41
CA THR A 280 10.73 16.35 -14.38
C THR A 280 12.01 15.81 -13.76
N THR A 281 12.12 15.89 -12.43
CA THR A 281 13.26 15.41 -11.65
C THR A 281 12.77 14.53 -10.49
N VAL A 282 13.36 13.35 -10.34
CA VAL A 282 13.11 12.47 -9.20
C VAL A 282 14.43 12.23 -8.46
N LEU A 283 14.47 12.66 -7.20
CA LEU A 283 15.58 12.43 -6.28
C LEU A 283 15.29 11.14 -5.51
N VAL A 284 16.18 10.16 -5.62
CA VAL A 284 16.01 8.85 -4.99
C VAL A 284 17.26 8.44 -4.24
N ASP A 285 17.10 7.62 -3.20
CA ASP A 285 18.23 6.95 -2.56
C ASP A 285 18.84 5.87 -3.49
N ARG A 286 20.09 5.48 -3.21
CA ARG A 286 20.83 4.43 -3.91
C ARG A 286 20.04 3.12 -4.05
N GLY A 287 19.14 2.81 -3.11
CA GLY A 287 18.30 1.61 -3.18
C GLY A 287 17.42 1.52 -4.43
N TYR A 288 17.12 2.65 -5.08
CA TYR A 288 16.30 2.71 -6.31
C TYR A 288 17.13 2.66 -7.60
N THR A 289 18.41 3.02 -7.54
CA THR A 289 19.26 3.24 -8.73
C THR A 289 20.33 2.20 -8.95
N TYR A 290 20.47 1.23 -8.04
CA TYR A 290 21.46 0.15 -8.16
C TYR A 290 20.82 -1.15 -8.66
N PRO A 291 20.73 -1.36 -9.98
CA PRO A 291 20.67 -2.70 -10.53
C PRO A 291 22.08 -3.30 -10.50
N ARG A 292 22.25 -4.51 -9.96
CA ARG A 292 23.15 -5.43 -10.66
C ARG A 292 22.39 -5.88 -11.89
N HIS A 293 22.97 -5.72 -13.08
CA HIS A 293 22.36 -6.16 -14.33
C HIS A 293 21.73 -7.55 -14.16
N ARG A 294 20.40 -7.64 -14.27
CA ARG A 294 19.76 -8.90 -14.65
C ARG A 294 20.45 -9.29 -15.96
N ALA A 295 21.24 -10.36 -15.95
CA ALA A 295 21.79 -10.90 -17.17
C ALA A 295 20.58 -11.24 -18.06
N VAL A 296 20.31 -10.39 -19.05
CA VAL A 296 19.44 -10.74 -20.16
C VAL A 296 20.09 -11.98 -20.74
N GLY A 297 19.46 -13.13 -20.55
CA GLY A 297 19.95 -14.39 -21.07
C GLY A 297 20.03 -14.31 -22.58
N THR A 298 21.19 -13.92 -23.11
CA THR A 298 21.58 -14.28 -24.45
C THR A 298 21.63 -15.80 -24.46
N GLN A 299 20.59 -16.42 -25.01
CA GLN A 299 20.66 -17.78 -25.51
C GLN A 299 21.80 -17.81 -26.53
N GLY A 300 22.99 -18.19 -26.05
CA GLY A 300 24.10 -18.53 -26.89
C GLY A 300 23.72 -19.78 -27.68
N VAL A 301 23.40 -19.59 -28.96
CA VAL A 301 23.40 -20.67 -29.94
C VAL A 301 24.80 -21.27 -29.92
N VAL A 302 24.93 -22.48 -29.38
CA VAL A 302 26.16 -23.27 -29.45
C VAL A 302 26.40 -23.64 -30.92
N PRO A 303 27.47 -23.19 -31.58
CA PRO A 303 27.79 -23.66 -32.91
C PRO A 303 28.24 -25.11 -32.81
N GLY A 304 27.54 -25.99 -33.52
CA GLY A 304 27.79 -27.42 -33.54
C GLY A 304 29.25 -27.75 -33.85
N ARG A 305 29.83 -28.63 -33.04
CA ARG A 305 31.06 -29.34 -33.38
C ARG A 305 30.82 -30.14 -34.66
N ARG A 306 31.45 -29.73 -35.76
CA ARG A 306 31.65 -30.61 -36.92
C ARG A 306 32.61 -31.72 -36.51
N ALA A 307 32.14 -32.95 -36.62
CA ALA A 307 32.98 -34.13 -36.64
C ALA A 307 33.65 -34.25 -38.01
N GLY A 308 34.93 -34.64 -38.01
CA GLY A 308 35.64 -35.22 -39.14
C GLY A 308 37.12 -34.82 -39.18
N PRO A 309 37.99 -35.65 -39.77
CA PRO A 309 37.84 -37.05 -40.17
C PRO A 309 38.28 -38.06 -39.09
#